data_AF-A0A3M0XBZ3-F1
#
_entry.id   AF-A0A3M0XBZ3-F1
#
_cell.length_a   1.000
_cell.length_b   1.000
_cell.length_c   1.000
_cell.angle_alpha   90.00
_cell.angle_beta   90.00
_cell.angle_gamma   90.00
#
_symmetry.space_group_name_H-M   'P 1'
#
loop_
_entity.id
_entity.type
_entity.pdbx_description
1 polymer ?
#
loop_
_entity_poly.entity_id
_entity_poly.type
_entity_poly.pdbx_seq_one_letter_code
_entity_poly.pdbx_strand_id
1 'polypeptide(L)'
;MTAEQTNTIPTEQQPPTTATQPEETAVSRRPSFETIATLFIIPILLIGAYFRFTGLDWDGNHHLHPDERFLTIVTATIQTVSDPFTYLRTSESPLNPYNQGQGFYVYGNFPMTATRYLAEWANNGCGFFQPETMPDICQRSILSYNGIHLFGRFLSGLMDLLSILLLFLMGKRLYDWRVGALGALLLATAVMPIQQSHFYTMDNWAAALTTFTLYTAVRAAGFGDNPPRHKTRWWVLFGLGLGLATASRINVAPVAGMAP
;
A
#
# COMPACT_ATOMS: atom_id res chain seq x y z
N MET A 1 35.98 -39.59 86.23
CA MET A 1 37.28 -39.57 85.52
C MET A 1 36.93 -39.67 84.05
N THR A 2 36.94 -38.59 83.29
CA THR A 2 38.14 -37.82 82.91
C THR A 2 37.75 -36.38 82.55
N ALA A 3 38.55 -35.44 83.04
CA ALA A 3 38.49 -34.03 82.69
C ALA A 3 39.40 -33.76 81.47
N GLU A 4 38.83 -33.05 80.50
CA GLU A 4 39.36 -31.86 79.83
C GLU A 4 40.89 -31.69 79.71
N GLN A 5 41.37 -31.71 78.46
CA GLN A 5 42.53 -30.92 78.05
C GLN A 5 42.25 -30.26 76.70
N THR A 6 42.18 -28.94 76.77
CA THR A 6 42.09 -27.95 75.71
C THR A 6 43.36 -27.99 74.86
N ASN A 7 43.22 -28.02 73.53
CA ASN A 7 44.33 -27.76 72.63
C ASN A 7 43.87 -26.80 71.52
N THR A 8 44.49 -25.62 71.50
CA THR A 8 44.32 -24.53 70.55
C THR A 8 44.90 -24.89 69.18
N ILE A 9 44.15 -24.65 68.10
CA ILE A 9 44.62 -24.76 66.71
C ILE A 9 44.58 -23.35 66.06
N PRO A 10 45.56 -22.96 65.23
CA PRO A 10 45.77 -21.59 64.80
C PRO A 10 44.81 -21.16 63.67
N THR A 11 44.50 -19.87 63.65
CA THR A 11 43.73 -19.16 62.62
C THR A 11 44.42 -19.25 61.25
N GLU A 12 43.85 -20.02 60.33
CA GLU A 12 44.25 -20.06 58.93
C GLU A 12 43.61 -18.88 58.19
N GLN A 13 44.42 -17.93 57.73
CA GLN A 13 43.98 -16.80 56.91
C GLN A 13 43.57 -17.30 55.51
N GLN A 14 42.27 -17.27 55.23
CA GLN A 14 41.73 -17.44 53.88
C GLN A 14 42.24 -16.32 52.95
N PRO A 15 42.79 -16.63 51.76
CA PRO A 15 43.07 -15.62 50.75
C PRO A 15 41.76 -15.02 50.20
N PRO A 16 41.77 -13.75 49.75
CA PRO A 16 40.55 -13.05 49.37
C PRO A 16 39.90 -13.71 48.14
N THR A 17 38.62 -14.03 48.28
CA THR A 17 37.77 -14.49 47.18
C THR A 17 37.63 -13.35 46.16
N THR A 18 38.41 -13.41 45.07
CA THR A 18 38.18 -12.54 43.91
C THR A 18 36.80 -12.85 43.34
N ALA A 19 35.82 -12.02 43.67
CA ALA A 19 34.50 -12.06 43.05
C ALA A 19 34.66 -11.83 41.55
N THR A 20 34.54 -12.90 40.77
CA THR A 20 34.44 -12.80 39.32
C THR A 20 33.10 -12.14 39.01
N GLN A 21 33.14 -10.85 38.65
CA GLN A 21 32.00 -10.16 38.06
C GLN A 21 31.57 -10.96 36.81
N PRO A 22 30.28 -11.32 36.64
CA PRO A 22 29.85 -11.96 35.42
C PRO A 22 30.07 -10.97 34.27
N GLU A 23 30.98 -11.33 33.38
CA GLU A 23 31.23 -10.63 32.13
C GLU A 23 29.91 -10.62 31.34
N GLU A 24 29.25 -9.46 31.34
CA GLU A 24 28.01 -9.23 30.61
C GLU A 24 28.33 -9.31 29.11
N THR A 25 28.30 -10.53 28.60
CA THR A 25 28.48 -10.80 27.17
C THR A 25 27.39 -10.06 26.43
N ALA A 26 27.76 -8.96 25.78
CA ALA A 26 26.91 -8.21 24.88
C ALA A 26 26.40 -9.17 23.80
N VAL A 27 25.20 -9.72 24.00
CA VAL A 27 24.55 -10.59 23.02
C VAL A 27 24.30 -9.72 21.79
N SER A 28 25.15 -9.89 20.77
CA SER A 28 24.93 -9.23 19.49
C SER A 28 23.60 -9.75 18.96
N ARG A 29 22.56 -8.90 19.02
CA ARG A 29 21.24 -9.23 18.49
C ARG A 29 21.38 -9.32 16.98
N ARG A 30 21.63 -10.54 16.48
CA ARG A 30 21.52 -10.82 15.04
C ARG A 30 20.12 -10.37 14.60
N PRO A 31 20.00 -9.55 13.56
CA PRO A 31 18.70 -9.07 13.11
C PRO A 31 17.82 -10.27 12.78
N SER A 32 16.55 -10.22 13.20
CA SER A 32 15.59 -11.26 12.84
C SER A 32 15.40 -11.28 11.32
N PHE A 33 15.01 -12.42 10.77
CA PHE A 33 14.67 -12.53 9.34
C PHE A 33 13.61 -11.49 8.90
N GLU A 34 12.75 -11.06 9.83
CA GLU A 34 11.78 -10.00 9.59
C GLU A 34 12.44 -8.63 9.45
N THR A 35 13.41 -8.30 10.32
CA THR A 35 14.20 -7.06 10.22
C THR A 35 14.95 -6.99 8.89
N ILE A 36 15.53 -8.10 8.44
CA ILE A 36 16.24 -8.18 7.16
C ILE A 36 15.26 -7.92 6.01
N ALA A 37 14.10 -8.60 6.00
CA ALA A 37 13.08 -8.38 4.97
C ALA A 37 12.61 -6.91 4.90
N THR A 38 12.37 -6.28 6.06
CA THR A 38 11.97 -4.86 6.15
C THR A 38 13.07 -3.93 5.64
N LEU A 39 14.35 -4.24 5.90
CA LEU A 39 15.49 -3.46 5.43
C LEU A 39 15.56 -3.37 3.90
N PHE A 40 15.12 -4.43 3.18
CA PHE A 40 15.18 -4.45 1.71
C PHE A 40 13.95 -3.84 1.04
N ILE A 41 12.75 -3.97 1.61
CA ILE A 41 11.54 -3.43 0.96
C ILE A 41 11.49 -1.90 1.00
N ILE A 42 12.00 -1.27 2.07
CA ILE A 42 12.01 0.20 2.20
C ILE A 42 12.76 0.87 1.02
N PRO A 43 14.04 0.55 0.73
CA PRO A 43 14.74 1.18 -0.40
C PRO A 43 14.09 0.85 -1.74
N ILE A 44 13.53 -0.35 -1.93
CA ILE A 44 12.80 -0.70 -3.16
C ILE A 44 11.57 0.21 -3.34
N LEU A 45 10.78 0.43 -2.28
CA LEU A 45 9.63 1.33 -2.34
C LEU A 45 10.05 2.78 -2.57
N LEU A 46 11.17 3.22 -1.99
CA LEU A 46 11.71 4.56 -2.25
C LEU A 46 12.16 4.74 -3.71
N ILE A 47 12.84 3.75 -4.29
CA ILE A 47 13.20 3.74 -5.72
C ILE A 47 11.93 3.75 -6.58
N GLY A 48 10.96 2.89 -6.24
CA GLY A 48 9.68 2.84 -6.93
C GLY A 48 8.94 4.18 -6.88
N ALA A 49 8.93 4.83 -5.72
CA ALA A 49 8.28 6.11 -5.48
C ALA A 49 8.98 7.23 -6.26
N TYR A 50 10.32 7.27 -6.22
CA TYR A 50 11.11 8.20 -7.00
C TYR A 50 10.73 8.14 -8.48
N PHE A 51 10.69 6.94 -9.07
CA PHE A 51 10.34 6.81 -10.48
C PHE A 51 8.89 7.15 -10.80
N ARG A 52 7.93 6.99 -9.88
CA ARG A 52 6.49 7.18 -10.15
C ARG A 52 6.01 8.61 -9.89
N PHE A 53 6.73 9.35 -9.06
CA PHE A 53 6.33 10.70 -8.64
C PHE A 53 7.24 11.81 -9.18
N THR A 54 8.38 11.47 -9.77
CA THR A 54 9.24 12.46 -10.44
C THR A 54 8.65 12.82 -11.79
N GLY A 55 8.31 14.09 -11.99
CA GLY A 55 7.75 14.55 -13.26
C GLY A 55 6.28 14.15 -13.46
N LEU A 56 5.45 14.19 -12.41
CA LEU A 56 4.01 13.92 -12.53
C LEU A 56 3.33 14.76 -13.62
N ASP A 57 3.77 16.00 -13.85
CA ASP A 57 3.33 16.89 -14.93
C ASP A 57 4.27 16.85 -16.15
N TRP A 58 4.73 15.66 -16.54
CA TRP A 58 5.70 15.47 -17.63
C TRP A 58 5.20 16.02 -18.98
N ASP A 59 3.88 16.04 -19.20
CA ASP A 59 3.26 16.57 -20.41
C ASP A 59 2.85 18.04 -20.25
N GLY A 60 3.19 18.73 -19.16
CA GLY A 60 2.91 20.15 -18.96
C GLY A 60 1.43 20.52 -19.14
N ASN A 61 0.52 19.68 -18.65
CA ASN A 61 -0.94 19.81 -18.80
C ASN A 61 -1.46 19.80 -20.25
N HIS A 62 -0.75 19.20 -21.21
CA HIS A 62 -1.24 19.07 -22.59
C HIS A 62 -2.32 18.00 -22.77
N HIS A 63 -2.48 17.06 -21.82
CA HIS A 63 -3.53 16.03 -21.81
C HIS A 63 -3.51 15.16 -23.08
N LEU A 64 -2.30 14.72 -23.45
CA LEU A 64 -2.06 14.02 -24.72
C LEU A 64 -2.69 12.63 -24.79
N HIS A 65 -2.87 11.98 -23.64
CA HIS A 65 -3.42 10.63 -23.59
C HIS A 65 -4.96 10.65 -23.64
N PRO A 66 -5.59 10.01 -24.64
CA PRO A 66 -7.03 10.13 -24.86
C PRO A 66 -7.87 9.59 -23.70
N ASP A 67 -7.54 8.40 -23.16
CA ASP A 67 -8.30 7.82 -22.04
C ASP A 67 -8.17 8.66 -20.78
N GLU A 68 -6.96 9.07 -20.41
CA GLU A 68 -6.71 9.98 -19.29
C GLU A 68 -7.51 11.28 -19.45
N ARG A 69 -7.45 11.91 -20.63
CA ARG A 69 -8.21 13.12 -20.92
C ARG A 69 -9.71 12.90 -20.71
N PHE A 70 -10.26 11.79 -21.20
CA PHE A 70 -11.65 11.44 -21.00
C PHE A 70 -11.97 11.26 -19.51
N LEU A 71 -11.16 10.49 -18.77
CA LEU A 71 -11.34 10.27 -17.33
C LEU A 71 -11.25 11.57 -16.53
N THR A 72 -10.36 12.49 -16.89
CA THR A 72 -10.27 13.83 -16.30
C THR A 72 -11.58 14.61 -16.49
N ILE A 73 -12.14 14.63 -17.71
CA ILE A 73 -13.43 15.28 -17.99
C ILE A 73 -14.53 14.68 -17.12
N VAL A 74 -14.63 13.35 -17.06
CA VAL A 74 -15.68 12.69 -16.29
C VAL A 74 -15.51 12.95 -14.79
N THR A 75 -14.29 12.80 -14.25
CA THR A 75 -14.02 13.00 -12.81
C THR A 75 -14.23 14.44 -12.36
N ALA A 76 -13.95 15.41 -13.23
CA ALA A 76 -14.19 16.83 -12.95
C ALA A 76 -15.70 17.18 -12.92
N THR A 77 -16.53 16.43 -13.65
CA THR A 77 -17.97 16.72 -13.79
C THR A 77 -18.85 16.00 -12.76
N ILE A 78 -18.47 14.79 -12.33
CA ILE A 78 -19.18 14.08 -11.26
C ILE A 78 -19.04 14.79 -9.90
N GLN A 79 -20.03 14.60 -9.03
CA GLN A 79 -20.09 15.21 -7.70
C GLN A 79 -20.30 14.14 -6.65
N THR A 80 -19.72 14.32 -5.47
CA THR A 80 -19.94 13.40 -4.34
C THR A 80 -21.38 13.45 -3.84
N VAL A 81 -21.78 12.42 -3.10
CA VAL A 81 -23.09 12.34 -2.47
C VAL A 81 -22.97 12.52 -0.97
N SER A 82 -23.93 13.22 -0.36
CA SER A 82 -24.05 13.31 1.09
C SER A 82 -24.67 12.05 1.71
N ASP A 83 -25.49 11.33 0.94
CA ASP A 83 -26.19 10.11 1.35
C ASP A 83 -25.67 8.88 0.58
N PRO A 84 -25.18 7.82 1.28
CA PRO A 84 -24.69 6.61 0.64
C PRO A 84 -25.76 5.84 -0.16
N PHE A 85 -27.04 5.96 0.18
CA PHE A 85 -28.10 5.27 -0.59
C PHE A 85 -28.33 5.93 -1.95
N THR A 86 -28.12 7.23 -2.06
CA THR A 86 -28.16 7.96 -3.34
C THR A 86 -27.09 7.45 -4.31
N TYR A 87 -25.91 7.04 -3.82
CA TYR A 87 -24.91 6.39 -4.66
C TYR A 87 -25.43 5.09 -5.31
N LEU A 88 -26.20 4.31 -4.56
CA LEU A 88 -26.76 3.02 -5.02
C LEU A 88 -27.94 3.20 -5.99
N ARG A 89 -28.54 4.39 -6.07
CA ARG A 89 -29.60 4.70 -7.03
C ARG A 89 -29.00 5.15 -8.36
N THR A 90 -28.78 4.20 -9.25
CA THR A 90 -28.13 4.45 -10.55
C THR A 90 -28.77 5.59 -11.36
N SER A 91 -30.10 5.75 -11.31
CA SER A 91 -30.83 6.80 -12.05
C SER A 91 -30.68 8.21 -11.48
N GLU A 92 -30.26 8.34 -10.21
CA GLU A 92 -30.20 9.63 -9.50
C GLU A 92 -28.77 10.03 -9.13
N SER A 93 -27.88 9.05 -8.97
CA SER A 93 -26.54 9.25 -8.45
C SER A 93 -25.74 10.27 -9.29
N PRO A 94 -25.28 11.39 -8.71
CA PRO A 94 -24.40 12.33 -9.41
C PRO A 94 -22.99 11.78 -9.64
N LEU A 95 -22.64 10.67 -8.96
CA LEU A 95 -21.43 9.86 -9.19
C LEU A 95 -21.57 8.90 -10.38
N ASN A 96 -22.76 8.82 -11.00
CA ASN A 96 -22.96 8.08 -12.23
C ASN A 96 -22.64 8.97 -13.44
N PRO A 97 -21.59 8.69 -14.24
CA PRO A 97 -21.22 9.49 -15.41
C PRO A 97 -22.36 9.69 -16.41
N TYR A 98 -23.25 8.70 -16.55
CA TYR A 98 -24.39 8.76 -17.45
C TYR A 98 -25.37 9.90 -17.07
N ASN A 99 -25.50 10.21 -15.77
CA ASN A 99 -26.35 11.30 -15.28
C ASN A 99 -25.70 12.69 -15.46
N GLN A 100 -24.39 12.73 -15.79
CA GLN A 100 -23.62 13.94 -16.05
C GLN A 100 -23.32 14.14 -17.54
N GLY A 101 -24.09 13.49 -18.43
CA GLY A 101 -23.94 13.62 -19.88
C GLY A 101 -22.77 12.82 -20.47
N GLN A 102 -22.12 11.94 -19.69
CA GLN A 102 -20.99 11.12 -20.13
C GLN A 102 -21.44 9.72 -20.57
N GLY A 103 -22.32 9.66 -21.57
CA GLY A 103 -22.97 8.41 -22.02
C GLY A 103 -22.03 7.35 -22.63
N PHE A 104 -20.79 7.70 -22.96
CA PHE A 104 -19.78 6.79 -23.50
C PHE A 104 -18.82 6.22 -22.43
N TYR A 105 -19.13 6.38 -21.14
CA TYR A 105 -18.28 5.87 -20.08
C TYR A 105 -18.35 4.34 -19.98
N VAL A 106 -17.24 3.66 -20.25
CA VAL A 106 -17.16 2.18 -20.32
C VAL A 106 -16.28 1.55 -19.23
N TYR A 107 -15.69 2.36 -18.36
CA TYR A 107 -14.80 1.87 -17.31
C TYR A 107 -15.57 1.54 -16.03
N GLY A 108 -14.91 0.87 -15.09
CA GLY A 108 -15.49 0.64 -13.78
C GLY A 108 -15.54 1.91 -12.93
N ASN A 109 -16.64 2.14 -12.21
CA ASN A 109 -16.88 3.40 -11.52
C ASN A 109 -16.03 3.59 -10.24
N PHE A 110 -15.42 2.53 -9.71
CA PHE A 110 -14.74 2.58 -8.40
C PHE A 110 -13.55 3.54 -8.38
N PRO A 111 -12.55 3.45 -9.27
CA PRO A 111 -11.37 4.32 -9.16
C PRO A 111 -11.71 5.80 -9.37
N MET A 112 -12.67 6.10 -10.26
CA MET A 112 -13.14 7.47 -10.46
C MET A 112 -13.86 8.02 -9.23
N THR A 113 -14.76 7.22 -8.65
CA THR A 113 -15.47 7.57 -7.40
C THR A 113 -14.46 7.82 -6.28
N ALA A 114 -13.49 6.91 -6.10
CA ALA A 114 -12.43 7.04 -5.11
C ALA A 114 -11.61 8.32 -5.35
N THR A 115 -11.22 8.58 -6.60
CA THR A 115 -10.45 9.78 -6.97
C THR A 115 -11.23 11.05 -6.63
N ARG A 116 -12.53 11.11 -6.96
CA ARG A 116 -13.37 12.27 -6.66
C ARG A 116 -13.48 12.54 -5.16
N TYR A 117 -13.77 11.52 -4.35
CA TYR A 117 -13.84 11.67 -2.90
C TYR A 117 -12.51 12.09 -2.28
N LEU A 118 -11.40 11.45 -2.71
CA LEU A 118 -10.07 11.77 -2.20
C LEU A 118 -9.63 13.19 -2.61
N ALA A 119 -10.00 13.63 -3.81
CA ALA A 119 -9.69 14.97 -4.31
C ALA A 119 -10.47 16.04 -3.53
N GLU A 120 -11.75 15.84 -3.27
CA GLU A 120 -12.54 16.76 -2.45
C GLU A 120 -12.03 16.81 -1.01
N TRP A 121 -11.71 15.65 -0.42
CA TRP A 121 -11.11 15.58 0.91
C TRP A 121 -9.78 16.34 0.97
N ALA A 122 -8.89 16.13 0.00
CA ALA A 122 -7.61 16.83 -0.08
C ALA A 122 -7.78 18.34 -0.30
N ASN A 123 -8.70 18.74 -1.20
CA ASN A 123 -8.99 20.14 -1.48
C ASN A 123 -9.54 20.86 -0.25
N ASN A 124 -10.41 20.21 0.52
CA ASN A 124 -10.93 20.76 1.77
C ASN A 124 -9.85 20.84 2.85
N GLY A 125 -8.95 19.85 2.92
CA GLY A 125 -7.79 19.89 3.80
C GLY A 125 -6.85 21.06 3.51
N CYS A 126 -6.68 21.43 2.23
CA CYS A 126 -5.95 22.62 1.84
C CYS A 126 -6.55 23.93 2.36
N GLY A 127 -7.88 23.97 2.59
CA GLY A 127 -8.57 25.12 3.19
C GLY A 127 -8.20 25.39 4.66
N PHE A 128 -7.49 24.48 5.33
CA PHE A 128 -6.96 24.69 6.68
C PHE A 128 -5.74 25.63 6.70
N PHE A 129 -5.02 25.73 5.59
CA PHE A 129 -3.82 26.58 5.50
C PHE A 129 -4.19 28.01 5.13
N GLN A 130 -3.53 28.97 5.78
CA GLN A 130 -3.66 30.38 5.40
C GLN A 130 -3.00 30.61 4.04
N PRO A 131 -3.49 31.56 3.21
CA PRO A 131 -2.94 31.81 1.87
C PRO A 131 -1.42 32.06 1.85
N GLU A 132 -0.88 32.67 2.91
CA GLU A 132 0.54 33.01 3.02
C GLU A 132 1.45 31.82 3.37
N THR A 133 0.89 30.75 3.96
CA THR A 133 1.63 29.55 4.37
C THR A 133 1.22 28.31 3.58
N MET A 134 0.47 28.52 2.49
CA MET A 134 -0.12 27.46 1.71
C MET A 134 0.96 26.70 0.94
N PRO A 135 1.07 25.36 1.14
CA PRO A 135 1.96 24.54 0.33
C PRO A 135 1.65 24.70 -1.16
N ASP A 136 2.64 24.61 -2.05
CA ASP A 136 2.46 24.77 -3.50
C ASP A 136 1.34 23.86 -4.06
N ILE A 137 1.19 22.66 -3.50
CA ILE A 137 0.14 21.70 -3.84
C ILE A 137 -1.29 22.19 -3.55
N CYS A 138 -1.44 23.14 -2.64
CA CYS A 138 -2.72 23.71 -2.20
C CYS A 138 -3.03 25.05 -2.87
N GLN A 139 -2.04 25.69 -3.53
CA GLN A 139 -2.24 26.97 -4.22
C GLN A 139 -3.18 26.87 -5.42
N ARG A 140 -3.32 25.66 -5.99
CA ARG A 140 -4.26 25.38 -7.10
C ARG A 140 -5.37 24.47 -6.60
N SER A 141 -6.59 24.69 -7.09
CA SER A 141 -7.71 23.80 -6.76
C SER A 141 -7.47 22.41 -7.35
N ILE A 142 -7.46 21.40 -6.48
CA ILE A 142 -7.33 19.99 -6.85
C ILE A 142 -8.55 19.54 -7.66
N LEU A 143 -9.71 20.20 -7.50
CA LEU A 143 -10.94 19.90 -8.24
C LEU A 143 -10.99 20.52 -9.64
N SER A 144 -10.03 21.39 -9.97
CA SER A 144 -9.91 21.93 -11.33
C SER A 144 -9.56 20.83 -12.33
N TYR A 145 -9.83 21.06 -13.61
CA TYR A 145 -9.52 20.11 -14.68
C TYR A 145 -8.05 19.64 -14.69
N ASN A 146 -7.10 20.57 -14.55
CA ASN A 146 -5.67 20.23 -14.47
C ASN A 146 -5.31 19.62 -13.10
N GLY A 147 -5.95 20.08 -12.02
CA GLY A 147 -5.69 19.58 -10.66
C GLY A 147 -6.10 18.12 -10.48
N ILE A 148 -7.29 17.76 -10.97
CA ILE A 148 -7.86 16.41 -10.77
C ILE A 148 -7.08 15.37 -11.57
N HIS A 149 -6.56 15.76 -12.73
CA HIS A 149 -5.68 14.97 -13.57
C HIS A 149 -4.36 14.62 -12.86
N LEU A 150 -3.64 15.62 -12.35
CA LEU A 150 -2.39 15.42 -11.62
C LEU A 150 -2.62 14.61 -10.33
N PHE A 151 -3.73 14.85 -9.64
CA PHE A 151 -4.12 14.06 -8.48
C PHE A 151 -4.42 12.61 -8.85
N GLY A 152 -5.08 12.37 -9.98
CA GLY A 152 -5.29 11.03 -10.53
C GLY A 152 -4.00 10.29 -10.86
N ARG A 153 -2.98 10.97 -11.41
CA ARG A 153 -1.64 10.41 -11.62
C ARG A 153 -0.95 10.07 -10.30
N PHE A 154 -1.03 10.96 -9.32
CA PHE A 154 -0.52 10.69 -7.97
C PHE A 154 -1.16 9.44 -7.35
N LEU A 155 -2.49 9.28 -7.43
CA LEU A 155 -3.15 8.06 -6.97
C LEU A 155 -2.74 6.82 -7.76
N SER A 156 -2.53 6.95 -9.07
CA SER A 156 -2.06 5.85 -9.93
C SER A 156 -0.66 5.38 -9.52
N GLY A 157 0.23 6.31 -9.17
CA GLY A 157 1.53 6.01 -8.56
C GLY A 157 1.42 5.32 -7.19
N LEU A 158 0.49 5.74 -6.33
CA LEU A 158 0.25 5.07 -5.05
C LEU A 158 -0.27 3.64 -5.22
N MET A 159 -1.18 3.41 -6.17
CA MET A 159 -1.68 2.07 -6.48
C MET A 159 -0.56 1.17 -7.01
N ASP A 160 0.36 1.70 -7.83
CA ASP A 160 1.48 0.91 -8.32
C ASP A 160 2.52 0.60 -7.22
N LEU A 161 2.73 1.52 -6.26
CA LEU A 161 3.50 1.23 -5.05
C LEU A 161 2.87 0.14 -4.18
N LEU A 162 1.53 0.15 -4.07
CA LEU A 162 0.80 -0.93 -3.41
C LEU A 162 1.03 -2.27 -4.12
N SER A 163 1.04 -2.31 -5.46
CA SER A 163 1.38 -3.51 -6.23
C SER A 163 2.79 -4.03 -5.90
N ILE A 164 3.79 -3.15 -5.81
CA ILE A 164 5.17 -3.50 -5.44
C ILE A 164 5.22 -4.11 -4.04
N LEU A 165 4.56 -3.47 -3.07
CA LEU A 165 4.49 -3.98 -1.70
C LEU A 165 3.82 -5.36 -1.65
N LEU A 166 2.68 -5.52 -2.32
CA LEU A 166 1.94 -6.78 -2.32
C LEU A 166 2.72 -7.90 -3.00
N LEU A 167 3.43 -7.60 -4.10
CA LEU A 167 4.31 -8.55 -4.77
C LEU A 167 5.45 -9.00 -3.86
N PHE A 168 6.08 -8.07 -3.13
CA PHE A 168 7.07 -8.40 -2.11
C PHE A 168 6.51 -9.36 -1.06
N LEU A 169 5.35 -9.01 -0.49
CA LEU A 169 4.70 -9.81 0.56
C LEU A 169 4.30 -11.20 0.06
N MET A 170 3.86 -11.31 -1.19
CA MET A 170 3.50 -12.57 -1.82
C MET A 170 4.73 -13.44 -2.09
N GLY A 171 5.78 -12.88 -2.70
CA GLY A 171 7.03 -13.60 -2.98
C GLY A 171 7.75 -14.03 -1.70
N LYS A 172 7.80 -13.16 -0.69
CA LYS A 172 8.34 -13.48 0.65
C LYS A 172 7.64 -14.68 1.27
N ARG A 173 6.33 -14.79 1.04
CA ARG A 173 5.49 -15.83 1.63
C ARG A 173 5.57 -17.15 0.89
N LEU A 174 5.52 -17.12 -0.44
CA LEU A 174 5.53 -18.34 -1.25
C LEU A 174 6.92 -19.00 -1.29
N TYR A 175 7.97 -18.18 -1.11
CA TYR A 175 9.36 -18.62 -1.16
C TYR A 175 10.13 -18.03 0.03
N ASP A 176 10.92 -16.98 -0.20
CA ASP A 176 11.67 -16.26 0.83
C ASP A 176 11.75 -14.76 0.52
N TRP A 177 12.32 -14.00 1.47
CA TRP A 177 12.45 -12.55 1.34
C TRP A 177 13.28 -12.10 0.13
N ARG A 178 14.20 -12.94 -0.38
CA ARG A 178 15.05 -12.61 -1.53
C ARG A 178 14.24 -12.67 -2.80
N VAL A 179 13.41 -13.70 -2.96
CA VAL A 179 12.47 -13.82 -4.09
C VAL A 179 11.46 -12.67 -4.06
N GLY A 180 10.91 -12.35 -2.88
CA GLY A 180 10.05 -11.19 -2.70
C GLY A 180 10.75 -9.87 -3.09
N ALA A 181 11.97 -9.66 -2.61
CA ALA A 181 12.74 -8.44 -2.89
C ALA A 181 13.12 -8.34 -4.38
N LEU A 182 13.54 -9.43 -5.01
CA LEU A 182 13.86 -9.47 -6.43
C LEU A 182 12.63 -9.14 -7.28
N GLY A 183 11.49 -9.79 -7.01
CA GLY A 183 10.24 -9.52 -7.72
C GLY A 183 9.79 -8.07 -7.58
N ALA A 184 9.82 -7.54 -6.35
CA ALA A 184 9.47 -6.15 -6.06
C ALA A 184 10.42 -5.15 -6.73
N LEU A 185 11.73 -5.43 -6.74
CA LEU A 185 12.73 -4.59 -7.41
C LEU A 185 12.50 -4.57 -8.92
N LEU A 186 12.25 -5.73 -9.54
CA LEU A 186 11.95 -5.83 -10.97
C LEU A 186 10.68 -5.04 -11.33
N LEU A 187 9.62 -5.12 -10.51
CA LEU A 187 8.41 -4.33 -10.74
C LEU A 187 8.65 -2.82 -10.49
N ALA A 188 9.44 -2.48 -9.49
CA ALA A 188 9.76 -1.09 -9.15
C ALA A 188 10.52 -0.37 -10.28
N THR A 189 11.38 -1.10 -11.01
CA THR A 189 12.19 -0.56 -12.12
C THR A 189 11.65 -0.88 -13.51
N ALA A 190 10.54 -1.62 -13.61
CA ALA A 190 9.93 -1.95 -14.90
C ALA A 190 9.37 -0.71 -15.59
N VAL A 191 9.77 -0.50 -16.84
CA VAL A 191 9.41 0.68 -17.65
C VAL A 191 7.90 0.80 -17.85
N MET A 192 7.21 -0.31 -18.13
CA MET A 192 5.77 -0.27 -18.43
C MET A 192 4.93 0.17 -17.21
N PRO A 193 5.08 -0.41 -16.00
CA PRO A 193 4.40 0.08 -14.79
C PRO A 193 4.73 1.54 -14.45
N ILE A 194 6.00 1.94 -14.60
CA ILE A 194 6.42 3.34 -14.41
C ILE A 194 5.70 4.26 -15.40
N GLN A 195 5.60 3.88 -16.68
CA GLN A 195 4.88 4.68 -17.65
C GLN A 195 3.39 4.79 -17.30
N GLN A 196 2.75 3.66 -16.97
CA GLN A 196 1.32 3.64 -16.64
C GLN A 196 1.00 4.46 -15.38
N SER A 197 1.89 4.50 -14.38
CA SER A 197 1.67 5.31 -13.18
C SER A 197 1.64 6.82 -13.45
N HIS A 198 2.19 7.28 -14.58
CA HIS A 198 2.14 8.68 -15.01
C HIS A 198 0.91 9.01 -15.86
N PHE A 199 -0.05 8.09 -15.94
CA PHE A 199 -1.34 8.36 -16.53
C PHE A 199 -2.44 8.12 -15.50
N TYR A 200 -3.39 9.04 -15.42
CA TYR A 200 -4.63 8.80 -14.69
C TYR A 200 -5.51 7.84 -15.50
N THR A 201 -5.34 6.55 -15.24
CA THR A 201 -6.14 5.47 -15.82
C THR A 201 -6.69 4.54 -14.75
N MET A 202 -7.55 3.61 -15.18
CA MET A 202 -8.14 2.60 -14.30
C MET A 202 -7.23 1.36 -14.16
N ASP A 203 -6.13 1.30 -14.91
CA ASP A 203 -5.28 0.11 -15.04
C ASP A 203 -4.42 -0.13 -13.80
N ASN A 204 -3.79 0.90 -13.25
CA ASN A 204 -3.01 0.80 -12.01
C ASN A 204 -3.89 0.36 -10.83
N TRP A 205 -5.13 0.86 -10.77
CA TRP A 205 -6.12 0.44 -9.79
C TRP A 205 -6.48 -1.04 -9.94
N ALA A 206 -6.85 -1.46 -11.15
CA ALA A 206 -7.18 -2.84 -11.44
C ALA A 206 -5.99 -3.77 -11.14
N ALA A 207 -4.77 -3.40 -11.52
CA ALA A 207 -3.56 -4.18 -11.27
C ALA A 207 -3.27 -4.36 -9.77
N ALA A 208 -3.32 -3.29 -8.98
CA ALA A 208 -3.04 -3.36 -7.55
C ALA A 208 -4.12 -4.14 -6.79
N LEU A 209 -5.40 -3.91 -7.11
CA LEU A 209 -6.52 -4.64 -6.51
C LEU A 209 -6.53 -6.12 -6.90
N THR A 210 -6.12 -6.44 -8.13
CA THR A 210 -5.88 -7.82 -8.56
C THR A 210 -4.76 -8.43 -7.73
N THR A 211 -3.62 -7.75 -7.60
CA THR A 211 -2.48 -8.23 -6.81
C THR A 211 -2.87 -8.42 -5.34
N PHE A 212 -3.72 -7.54 -4.80
CA PHE A 212 -4.30 -7.68 -3.46
C PHE A 212 -5.21 -8.90 -3.33
N THR A 213 -6.05 -9.13 -4.35
CA THR A 213 -6.93 -10.31 -4.44
C THR A 213 -6.10 -11.59 -4.48
N LEU A 214 -5.04 -11.64 -5.29
CA LEU A 214 -4.10 -12.77 -5.33
C LEU A 214 -3.40 -12.98 -3.99
N TYR A 215 -2.92 -11.90 -3.36
CA TYR A 215 -2.26 -11.99 -2.06
C TYR A 215 -3.20 -12.56 -0.99
N THR A 216 -4.43 -12.07 -0.93
CA THR A 216 -5.43 -12.55 0.05
C THR A 216 -5.87 -13.98 -0.24
N ALA A 217 -5.94 -14.41 -1.51
CA ALA A 217 -6.16 -15.81 -1.88
C ALA A 217 -5.05 -16.72 -1.35
N VAL A 218 -3.79 -16.34 -1.55
CA VAL A 218 -2.62 -17.06 -1.02
C VAL A 218 -2.69 -17.17 0.51
N ARG A 219 -3.10 -16.09 1.20
CA ARG A 219 -3.31 -16.09 2.66
C ARG A 219 -4.46 -17.00 3.09
N ALA A 220 -5.56 -17.03 2.34
CA ALA A 220 -6.73 -17.84 2.64
C ALA A 220 -6.46 -19.34 2.46
N ALA A 221 -5.74 -19.70 1.39
CA ALA A 221 -5.32 -21.07 1.11
C ALA A 221 -4.31 -21.60 2.15
N GLY A 222 -3.60 -20.71 2.84
CA GLY A 222 -2.62 -21.07 3.85
C GLY A 222 -1.27 -21.50 3.27
N PHE A 223 -0.97 -21.10 2.02
CA PHE A 223 0.36 -21.35 1.46
C PHE A 223 1.43 -20.53 2.21
N GLY A 224 2.60 -21.14 2.44
CA GLY A 224 3.80 -20.50 2.98
C GLY A 224 3.97 -20.49 4.51
N ASP A 225 2.89 -20.50 5.30
CA ASP A 225 2.96 -20.51 6.78
C ASP A 225 2.03 -21.55 7.42
N ASN A 226 2.14 -21.71 8.74
CA ASN A 226 1.11 -22.35 9.55
C ASN A 226 -0.27 -21.72 9.27
N PRO A 227 -1.33 -22.55 9.12
CA PRO A 227 -2.64 -22.06 8.72
C PRO A 227 -3.17 -21.03 9.72
N PRO A 228 -3.66 -19.86 9.25
CA PRO A 228 -4.15 -18.82 10.14
C PRO A 228 -5.37 -19.33 10.92
N ARG A 229 -5.43 -18.99 12.21
CA ARG A 229 -6.51 -19.38 13.13
C ARG A 229 -7.92 -18.93 12.65
N HIS A 230 -8.00 -17.87 11.85
CA HIS A 230 -9.24 -17.33 11.27
C HIS A 230 -9.11 -17.14 9.75
N LYS A 231 -9.32 -18.20 8.97
CA LYS A 231 -9.29 -18.15 7.49
C LYS A 231 -10.37 -17.24 6.89
N THR A 232 -11.51 -17.08 7.58
CA THR A 232 -12.66 -16.29 7.10
C THR A 232 -12.31 -14.85 6.77
N ARG A 233 -11.40 -14.21 7.53
CA ARG A 233 -10.98 -12.83 7.26
C ARG A 233 -10.33 -12.70 5.89
N TRP A 234 -9.52 -13.67 5.48
CA TRP A 234 -8.86 -13.66 4.17
C TRP A 234 -9.85 -13.89 3.02
N TRP A 235 -10.88 -14.72 3.23
CA TRP A 235 -11.96 -14.88 2.25
C TRP A 235 -12.81 -13.61 2.08
N VAL A 236 -13.09 -12.90 3.17
CA VAL A 236 -13.79 -11.60 3.10
C VAL A 236 -12.94 -10.58 2.35
N LEU A 237 -11.64 -10.50 2.65
CA LEU A 237 -10.73 -9.60 1.95
C LEU A 237 -10.54 -9.98 0.48
N PHE A 238 -10.54 -11.28 0.15
CA PHE A 238 -10.52 -11.76 -1.22
C PHE A 238 -11.76 -11.31 -1.99
N GLY A 239 -12.96 -11.51 -1.44
CA GLY A 239 -14.21 -11.08 -2.06
C GLY A 239 -14.27 -9.56 -2.23
N LEU A 240 -13.81 -8.80 -1.24
CA LEU A 240 -13.70 -7.34 -1.33
C LEU A 240 -12.71 -6.92 -2.43
N GLY A 241 -11.52 -7.50 -2.47
CA GLY A 241 -10.52 -7.23 -3.49
C GLY A 241 -11.03 -7.51 -4.90
N LEU A 242 -11.65 -8.67 -5.09
CA LEU A 242 -12.24 -9.10 -6.36
C LEU A 242 -13.36 -8.14 -6.80
N GLY A 243 -14.25 -7.77 -5.87
CA GLY A 243 -15.32 -6.81 -6.13
C GLY A 243 -14.78 -5.44 -6.55
N LEU A 244 -13.78 -4.92 -5.86
CA LEU A 244 -13.15 -3.64 -6.20
C LEU A 244 -12.36 -3.71 -7.52
N ALA A 245 -11.67 -4.81 -7.80
CA ALA A 245 -10.93 -5.02 -9.04
C ALA A 245 -11.88 -5.08 -10.25
N THR A 246 -12.97 -5.84 -10.14
CA THR A 246 -14.01 -5.90 -11.18
C THR A 246 -14.77 -4.60 -11.34
N ALA A 247 -14.99 -3.85 -10.25
CA ALA A 247 -15.52 -2.49 -10.27
C ALA A 247 -14.53 -1.45 -10.82
N SER A 248 -13.27 -1.83 -11.10
CA SER A 248 -12.28 -1.00 -11.80
C SER A 248 -12.21 -1.37 -13.29
N ARG A 249 -12.11 -2.67 -13.61
CA ARG A 249 -12.31 -3.20 -14.96
C ARG A 249 -12.91 -4.60 -14.94
N ILE A 250 -13.95 -4.81 -15.75
CA ILE A 250 -14.70 -6.08 -15.80
C ILE A 250 -13.88 -7.24 -16.36
N ASN A 251 -12.86 -6.98 -17.18
CA ASN A 251 -11.98 -8.02 -17.75
C ASN A 251 -11.12 -8.74 -16.69
N VAL A 252 -11.10 -8.25 -15.45
CA VAL A 252 -10.44 -8.90 -14.30
C VAL A 252 -11.33 -9.95 -13.63
N ALA A 253 -12.63 -10.01 -13.97
CA ALA A 253 -13.57 -10.97 -13.39
C ALA A 253 -13.11 -12.46 -13.38
N PRO A 254 -12.37 -12.97 -14.38
CA PRO A 254 -11.86 -14.34 -14.35
C PRO A 254 -10.99 -14.70 -13.14
N VAL A 255 -10.41 -13.71 -12.43
CA VAL A 255 -9.68 -13.92 -11.17
C VAL A 255 -10.55 -14.60 -10.09
N ALA A 256 -11.88 -14.49 -10.20
CA ALA A 256 -12.83 -15.21 -9.35
C ALA A 256 -12.61 -16.73 -9.36
N GLY A 257 -12.16 -17.31 -10.50
CA GLY A 257 -11.92 -18.75 -10.63
C GLY A 257 -10.74 -19.27 -9.80
N MET A 258 -9.99 -18.40 -9.12
CA MET A 258 -8.96 -18.79 -8.17
C MET A 258 -9.51 -19.09 -6.76
N ALA A 259 -10.78 -18.81 -6.51
CA ALA A 259 -11.46 -19.29 -5.33
C ALA A 259 -11.69 -20.82 -5.47
N PRO A 260 -11.28 -21.62 -4.47
CA PRO A 260 -11.53 -23.07 -4.42
C PRO A 260 -13.00 -23.41 -4.20
#